data_AF-A0A496VLB4-F1
#
_entry.id   AF-A0A496VLB4-F1
#
_cell.length_a   1.000
_cell.length_b   1.000
_cell.length_c   1.000
_cell.angle_alpha   90.00
_cell.angle_beta   90.00
_cell.angle_gamma   90.00
#
_symmetry.space_group_name_H-M   'P 1'
#
loop_
_entity.id
_entity.type
_entity.pdbx_description
1 polymer ?
#
loop_
_entity_poly.entity_id
_entity_poly.type
_entity_poly.pdbx_seq_one_letter_code
_entity_poly.pdbx_strand_id
1 'polypeptide(L)'
;MLIQPEEQLQLAQPYKQEDCLLWERPIINFDGSAGLCCAVYDYQYNIADNFLDVSHTELDARKKTHQMCKICMNKGLHQVAVGAARSELDIIIQNSKVEKIG
;
A
#
# COMPACT_ATOMS: atom_id res chain seq x y z
N MET A 1 10.25 1.05 -18.85
CA MET A 1 11.30 0.33 -18.10
C MET A 1 10.62 -0.48 -17.01
N LEU A 2 10.81 -1.79 -17.06
CA LEU A 2 10.37 -2.72 -16.02
C LEU A 2 11.42 -2.66 -14.90
N ILE A 3 10.99 -2.47 -13.67
CA ILE A 3 11.84 -2.52 -12.48
C ILE A 3 11.60 -3.82 -11.76
N GLN A 4 12.68 -4.43 -11.25
CA GLN A 4 12.55 -5.68 -10.50
C GLN A 4 11.88 -5.41 -9.15
N PRO A 5 11.17 -6.39 -8.57
CA PRO A 5 10.56 -6.25 -7.25
C PRO A 5 11.57 -5.79 -6.18
N GLU A 6 12.80 -6.29 -6.22
CA GLU A 6 13.85 -5.92 -5.27
C GLU A 6 14.24 -4.44 -5.39
N GLU A 7 14.29 -3.92 -6.61
CA GLU A 7 14.52 -2.49 -6.89
C GLU A 7 13.37 -1.63 -6.35
N GLN A 8 12.12 -2.06 -6.53
CA GLN A 8 10.95 -1.38 -5.97
C GLN A 8 11.04 -1.28 -4.45
N LEU A 9 11.47 -2.37 -3.79
CA LEU A 9 11.63 -2.41 -2.35
C LEU A 9 12.75 -1.48 -1.86
N GLN A 10 13.86 -1.40 -2.59
CA GLN A 10 14.96 -0.50 -2.28
C GLN A 10 14.53 0.96 -2.36
N LEU A 11 13.83 1.34 -3.44
CA LEU A 11 13.28 2.69 -3.61
C LEU A 11 12.24 3.05 -2.53
N ALA A 12 11.50 2.06 -2.03
CA ALA A 12 10.49 2.25 -0.99
C ALA A 12 11.06 2.33 0.44
N GLN A 13 12.27 1.82 0.70
CA GLN A 13 12.84 1.77 2.06
C GLN A 13 12.92 3.12 2.78
N PRO A 14 13.35 4.23 2.14
CA PRO A 14 13.47 5.53 2.81
C PRO A 14 12.14 6.03 3.39
N TYR A 15 11.02 5.66 2.75
CA TYR A 15 9.68 6.15 3.05
C TYR A 15 8.90 5.24 4.02
N LYS A 16 9.53 4.20 4.56
CA LYS A 16 8.83 3.19 5.37
C LYS A 16 8.24 3.70 6.69
N GLN A 17 8.69 4.86 7.16
CA GLN A 17 8.23 5.51 8.39
C GLN A 17 7.04 6.45 8.15
N GLU A 18 6.70 6.72 6.89
CA GLU A 18 5.54 7.52 6.57
C GLU A 18 4.26 6.72 6.81
N ASP A 19 3.16 7.45 7.04
CA ASP A 19 1.86 6.83 7.22
C ASP A 19 1.37 6.18 5.92
N CYS A 20 0.65 5.06 6.08
CA CYS A 20 0.08 4.36 4.93
C CYS A 20 -1.12 5.14 4.35
N LEU A 21 -0.96 5.69 3.14
CA LEU A 21 -2.03 6.38 2.40
C LEU A 21 -3.25 5.49 2.10
N LEU A 22 -3.14 4.18 2.27
CA LEU A 22 -4.24 3.26 2.09
C LEU A 22 -5.11 3.12 3.33
N TRP A 23 -4.71 3.62 4.51
CA TRP A 23 -5.51 3.45 5.74
C TRP A 23 -6.93 3.96 5.60
N GLU A 24 -7.11 5.14 5.00
CA GLU A 24 -8.41 5.81 4.82
C GLU A 24 -9.30 5.18 3.72
N ARG A 25 -8.89 4.04 3.15
CA ARG A 25 -9.63 3.33 2.10
C ARG A 25 -10.23 2.04 2.66
N PRO A 26 -11.53 2.03 3.03
CA PRO A 26 -12.21 0.80 3.39
C PRO A 26 -12.37 -0.09 2.15
N ILE A 27 -12.23 -1.40 2.35
CA ILE A 27 -12.36 -2.40 1.29
C ILE A 27 -13.52 -3.30 1.67
N ILE A 28 -14.53 -3.34 0.80
CA ILE A 28 -15.70 -4.19 0.97
C ILE A 28 -15.63 -5.24 -0.14
N ASN A 29 -15.59 -6.51 0.25
CA ASN A 29 -15.63 -7.64 -0.66
C ASN A 29 -17.05 -7.86 -1.17
N PHE A 30 -17.20 -8.64 -2.25
CA PHE A 30 -18.50 -8.91 -2.87
C PHE A 30 -19.50 -9.61 -1.93
N ASP A 31 -19.01 -10.40 -0.97
CA ASP A 31 -19.82 -11.09 0.04
C ASP A 31 -20.23 -10.18 1.22
N GLY A 32 -19.82 -8.91 1.21
CA GLY A 32 -20.07 -7.96 2.29
C GLY A 32 -19.03 -7.97 3.40
N SER A 33 -18.05 -8.88 3.38
CA SER A 33 -16.94 -8.83 4.34
C SER A 33 -16.04 -7.61 4.10
N ALA A 34 -15.39 -7.12 5.15
CA ALA A 34 -14.46 -6.01 5.06
C ALA A 34 -13.01 -6.53 4.99
N GLY A 35 -12.33 -6.25 3.88
CA GLY A 35 -10.93 -6.62 3.68
C GLY A 35 -9.96 -5.67 4.37
N LEU A 36 -8.74 -6.15 4.67
CA LEU A 36 -7.71 -5.32 5.29
C LEU A 36 -7.25 -4.17 4.40
N CYS A 37 -6.98 -4.45 3.12
CA CYS A 37 -6.37 -3.52 2.17
C CYS A 37 -6.59 -4.01 0.74
N CYS A 38 -6.64 -3.09 -0.24
CA CYS A 38 -6.75 -3.46 -1.66
C CYS A 38 -5.52 -4.23 -2.19
N ALA A 39 -4.42 -4.23 -1.45
CA ALA A 39 -3.21 -4.99 -1.76
C ALA A 39 -3.15 -6.36 -1.05
N VAL A 40 -4.19 -6.77 -0.33
CA VAL A 40 -4.26 -8.03 0.43
C VAL A 40 -5.47 -8.82 -0.05
N TYR A 41 -5.22 -9.93 -0.75
CA TYR A 41 -6.27 -10.73 -1.39
C TYR A 41 -6.70 -11.96 -0.56
N ASP A 42 -5.93 -12.36 0.45
CA ASP A 42 -6.26 -13.50 1.29
C ASP A 42 -7.32 -13.13 2.33
N TYR A 43 -8.46 -13.82 2.28
CA TYR A 43 -9.63 -13.57 3.14
C TYR A 43 -9.35 -13.81 4.63
N GLN A 44 -8.31 -14.60 4.96
CA GLN A 44 -7.87 -14.81 6.34
C GLN A 44 -7.47 -13.50 7.06
N TYR A 45 -7.19 -12.44 6.30
CA TYR A 45 -6.84 -11.12 6.85
C TYR A 45 -8.02 -10.15 6.84
N ASN A 46 -9.23 -10.58 6.51
CA ASN A 46 -10.41 -9.73 6.62
C ASN A 46 -10.56 -9.20 8.06
N ILE A 47 -11.02 -7.96 8.17
CA ILE A 47 -11.16 -7.23 9.44
C ILE A 47 -12.61 -7.16 9.94
N ALA A 48 -13.57 -7.61 9.13
CA ALA A 48 -14.95 -7.88 9.55
C ALA A 48 -15.63 -8.86 8.59
N ASP A 49 -16.58 -9.66 9.10
CA ASP A 49 -17.38 -10.57 8.29
C ASP A 49 -18.49 -9.85 7.51
N ASN A 50 -18.97 -8.71 8.04
CA ASN A 50 -19.94 -7.85 7.38
C ASN A 50 -19.64 -6.38 7.72
N PHE A 51 -19.56 -5.52 6.69
CA PHE A 51 -19.26 -4.09 6.87
C PHE A 51 -20.38 -3.30 7.57
N LEU A 52 -21.61 -3.82 7.64
CA LEU A 52 -22.73 -3.17 8.31
C LEU A 52 -22.73 -3.35 9.83
N ASP A 53 -22.00 -4.35 10.33
CA ASP A 53 -21.95 -4.68 11.76
C ASP A 53 -20.87 -3.88 12.52
N VAL A 54 -20.00 -3.18 11.79
CA VAL A 54 -18.81 -2.53 12.34
C VAL A 54 -18.75 -1.09 11.84
N SER A 55 -18.51 -0.13 12.75
CA SER A 55 -18.39 1.27 12.36
C SER A 55 -17.12 1.52 11.54
N HIS A 56 -17.13 2.57 10.71
CA HIS A 56 -15.95 2.96 9.93
C HIS A 56 -14.72 3.20 10.81
N THR A 57 -14.87 3.90 11.94
CA THR A 57 -13.79 4.17 12.90
C THR A 57 -13.20 2.88 13.48
N GLU A 58 -14.04 1.88 13.73
CA GLU A 58 -13.60 0.57 14.23
C GLU A 58 -12.86 -0.23 13.15
N LEU A 59 -13.32 -0.20 11.90
CA LEU A 59 -12.61 -0.81 10.76
C LEU A 59 -11.21 -0.18 10.58
N ASP A 60 -11.10 1.15 10.69
CA ASP A 60 -9.82 1.86 10.63
C ASP A 60 -8.89 1.46 11.78
N ALA A 61 -9.41 1.34 12.99
CA ALA A 61 -8.65 0.92 14.16
C ALA A 61 -8.12 -0.52 14.00
N ARG A 62 -8.98 -1.45 13.55
CA ARG A 62 -8.59 -2.85 13.26
C ARG A 62 -7.48 -2.89 12.21
N LYS A 63 -7.62 -2.13 11.13
CA LYS A 63 -6.62 -2.05 10.06
C LYS A 63 -5.28 -1.52 10.55
N LYS A 64 -5.26 -0.39 11.27
CA LYS A 64 -4.03 0.25 11.79
C LYS A 64 -3.29 -0.64 12.80
N THR A 65 -4.02 -1.45 13.56
CA THR A 65 -3.44 -2.32 14.58
C THR A 65 -3.13 -3.74 14.08
N HIS A 66 -3.60 -4.11 12.88
CA HIS A 66 -3.45 -5.44 12.32
C HIS A 66 -1.97 -5.83 12.11
N GLN A 67 -1.62 -7.08 12.46
CA GLN A 67 -0.24 -7.56 12.40
C GLN A 67 0.35 -7.50 10.98
N MET A 68 -0.46 -7.80 9.95
CA MET A 68 -0.03 -7.68 8.55
C MET A 68 0.31 -6.24 8.16
N CYS A 69 -0.44 -5.24 8.66
CA CYS A 69 -0.10 -3.84 8.41
C CYS A 69 1.25 -3.48 9.02
N LYS A 70 1.55 -3.93 10.24
CA LYS A 70 2.85 -3.72 10.89
C LYS A 70 4.00 -4.32 10.06
N ILE A 71 3.84 -5.56 9.59
CA ILE A 71 4.85 -6.22 8.73
C ILE A 71 5.04 -5.46 7.42
N CYS A 72 3.93 -5.06 6.78
CA CYS A 72 3.92 -4.29 5.53
C CYS A 72 4.68 -2.96 5.67
N MET A 73 4.38 -2.19 6.72
CA MET A 73 5.02 -0.90 6.97
C MET A 73 6.50 -1.04 7.33
N ASN A 74 6.85 -1.99 8.21
CA ASN A 74 8.25 -2.24 8.58
C ASN A 74 9.15 -2.58 7.38
N LYS A 75 8.57 -3.14 6.32
CA LYS A 75 9.26 -3.48 5.06
C LYS A 75 9.10 -2.43 3.96
N GLY A 76 8.37 -1.34 4.19
CA GLY A 76 8.10 -0.30 3.18
C GLY A 76 7.13 -0.73 2.06
N LEU A 77 6.41 -1.84 2.21
CA LEU A 77 5.55 -2.38 1.14
C LEU A 77 4.36 -1.48 0.79
N HIS A 78 3.87 -0.72 1.77
CA HIS A 78 2.78 0.25 1.56
C HIS A 78 3.17 1.33 0.53
N GLN A 79 4.45 1.71 0.46
CA GLN A 79 4.95 2.70 -0.49
C GLN A 79 5.02 2.16 -1.92
N VAL A 80 5.31 0.86 -2.05
CA VAL A 80 5.20 0.14 -3.33
C VAL A 80 3.74 0.08 -3.78
N ALA A 81 2.83 -0.28 -2.87
CA ALA A 81 1.41 -0.44 -3.17
C ALA A 81 0.72 0.86 -3.62
N VAL A 82 1.18 2.02 -3.15
CA VAL A 82 0.64 3.33 -3.54
C VAL A 82 1.40 3.98 -4.72
N GLY A 83 2.49 3.35 -5.18
CA GLY A 83 3.30 3.84 -6.29
C GLY A 83 4.16 5.08 -5.96
N ALA A 84 4.29 5.47 -4.69
CA ALA A 84 5.09 6.64 -4.29
C ALA A 84 6.58 6.44 -4.63
N ALA A 85 7.13 5.25 -4.39
CA ALA A 85 8.51 4.94 -4.77
C ALA A 85 8.73 4.93 -6.31
N ARG A 86 7.66 4.78 -7.10
CA ARG A 86 7.73 4.76 -8.56
C ARG A 86 7.75 6.17 -9.17
N SER A 87 7.11 7.15 -8.54
CA SER A 87 7.04 8.51 -9.08
C SER A 87 8.43 9.16 -9.17
N GLU A 88 9.30 8.90 -8.20
CA GLU A 88 10.70 9.37 -8.23
C GLU A 88 11.50 8.77 -9.37
N LEU A 89 11.33 7.47 -9.62
CA LEU A 89 11.95 6.81 -10.76
C LEU A 89 11.45 7.39 -12.08
N ASP A 90 10.15 7.66 -12.19
CA ASP A 90 9.59 8.26 -13.40
C ASP A 90 10.18 9.66 -13.65
N ILE A 91 10.47 10.45 -12.61
CA ILE A 91 11.21 11.73 -12.72
C ILE A 91 12.63 11.52 -13.24
N ILE A 92 13.40 10.57 -12.67
CA ILE A 92 14.77 10.27 -13.12
C ILE A 92 14.77 9.83 -14.59
N ILE A 93 13.82 8.98 -14.99
CA ILE A 93 13.66 8.55 -16.39
C ILE A 93 13.38 9.73 -17.30
N GLN A 94 12.48 10.64 -16.91
CA GLN A 94 12.18 11.83 -17.69
C GLN A 94 13.41 12.72 -17.85
N ASN A 95 14.13 13.01 -16.76
CA ASN A 95 15.33 13.85 -16.79
C ASN A 95 16.45 13.25 -17.67
N SER A 96 16.68 11.95 -17.57
CA SER A 96 17.67 11.23 -18.40
C SER A 96 17.30 11.19 -19.90
N LYS A 97 16.02 11.34 -20.25
CA LYS A 97 15.58 11.49 -21.63
C LYS A 97 15.81 12.91 -22.14
N VAL A 98 15.60 13.93 -21.30
CA VAL A 98 15.84 15.34 -21.65
C VAL A 98 17.33 15.59 -21.93
N GLU A 99 18.23 15.04 -21.12
CA GLU A 99 19.69 15.15 -21.31
C GLU A 99 20.21 14.49 -22.60
N LYS A 100 19.46 13.53 -23.18
CA LYS A 100 19.86 12.84 -24.42
C LYS A 100 19.42 13.54 -25.70
N ILE A 101 18.62 14.61 -25.59
CA ILE A 101 18.04 15.34 -26.73
C ILE A 101 18.61 16.78 -26.82
N GLY A 102 19.33 17.24 -25.79
CA GLY A 102 20.12 18.48 -25.81
C GLY A 102 21.56 18.23 -26.24
#